data_AF-A0A4C1W7T2-F1
#
_entry.id   AF-A0A4C1W7T2-F1
#
_cell.length_a   1.000
_cell.length_b   1.000
_cell.length_c   1.000
_cell.angle_alpha   90.00
_cell.angle_beta   90.00
_cell.angle_gamma   90.00
#
_symmetry.space_group_name_H-M   'P 1'
#
loop_
_entity.id
_entity.type
_entity.pdbx_description
1 polymer ?
#
loop_
_entity_poly.entity_id
_entity_poly.type
_entity_poly.pdbx_seq_one_letter_code
_entity_poly.pdbx_strand_id
1 'polypeptide(L)'
;MKALAEDLHFNIVIPLTPTHYHSNDTYGPDILDIALMKGVALKLRYIVTFQCLNSDHRPVLMRLGSLAADYPPSMKIIINWQKVSVALEEIDTSILNSIPNNIASTDDIDSAIGTLTSHIRTVVESSL
;
A
#
# COMPACT_ATOMS: atom_id res chain seq x y z
N MET A 1 -24.63 -15.93 4.35
CA MET A 1 -23.56 -15.72 3.35
C MET A 1 -23.23 -16.98 2.56
N LYS A 2 -23.02 -18.14 3.20
CA LYS A 2 -22.68 -19.41 2.52
C LYS A 2 -23.66 -19.81 1.39
N ALA A 3 -24.97 -19.81 1.68
CA ALA A 3 -25.99 -20.13 0.66
C ALA A 3 -25.95 -19.18 -0.56
N LEU A 4 -25.81 -17.87 -0.32
CA LEU A 4 -25.68 -16.88 -1.41
C LEU A 4 -24.40 -17.07 -2.23
N ALA A 5 -23.29 -17.45 -1.58
CA ALA A 5 -22.04 -17.70 -2.28
C ALA A 5 -22.12 -18.98 -3.14
N GLU A 6 -22.83 -20.01 -2.67
CA GLU A 6 -23.10 -21.21 -3.45
C GLU A 6 -23.99 -20.90 -4.66
N ASP A 7 -25.11 -20.19 -4.47
CA ASP A 7 -26.02 -19.79 -5.55
C ASP A 7 -25.32 -18.95 -6.64
N LEU A 8 -24.48 -18.01 -6.22
CA LEU A 8 -23.78 -17.09 -7.12
C LEU A 8 -22.41 -17.63 -7.57
N HIS A 9 -22.01 -18.81 -7.11
CA HIS A 9 -20.76 -19.49 -7.44
C HIS A 9 -19.50 -18.65 -7.13
N PHE A 10 -19.48 -18.05 -5.93
CA PHE A 10 -18.31 -17.37 -5.38
C PHE A 10 -17.52 -18.31 -4.45
N ASN A 11 -16.19 -18.22 -4.52
CA ASN A 11 -15.32 -18.66 -3.45
C ASN A 11 -15.16 -17.52 -2.44
N ILE A 12 -15.45 -17.80 -1.17
CA ILE A 12 -15.16 -16.87 -0.06
C ILE A 12 -13.78 -17.20 0.48
N VAL A 13 -12.91 -16.19 0.53
CA VAL A 13 -11.60 -16.28 1.16
C VAL A 13 -11.58 -15.30 2.33
N ILE A 14 -11.32 -15.83 3.53
CA ILE A 14 -11.23 -15.04 4.76
C ILE A 14 -9.77 -14.97 5.24
N PRO A 15 -9.31 -13.81 5.72
CA PRO A 15 -8.07 -13.71 6.47
C PRO A 15 -8.13 -14.55 7.75
N LEU A 16 -7.00 -15.15 8.14
CA LEU A 16 -6.91 -15.97 9.35
C LEU A 16 -6.66 -15.15 10.63
N THR A 17 -6.47 -13.85 10.48
CA THR A 17 -6.18 -12.91 11.55
C THR A 17 -7.17 -11.75 11.49
N PRO A 18 -7.46 -11.10 12.63
CA PRO A 18 -8.36 -9.96 12.66
C PRO A 18 -7.93 -8.87 11.68
N THR A 19 -8.93 -8.29 11.01
CA THR A 19 -8.75 -7.23 10.03
C THR A 19 -9.22 -5.88 10.57
N HIS A 20 -9.95 -5.86 11.69
CA HIS A 20 -10.43 -4.64 12.32
C HIS A 20 -10.07 -4.61 13.81
N TYR A 21 -9.53 -3.49 14.26
CA TYR A 21 -9.12 -3.23 15.63
C TYR A 21 -9.82 -1.96 16.08
N HIS A 22 -10.82 -2.12 16.94
CA HIS A 22 -11.59 -1.00 17.48
C HIS A 22 -10.68 -0.06 18.27
N SER A 23 -10.98 1.24 18.23
CA SER A 23 -10.30 2.25 19.05
C SER A 23 -10.69 2.18 20.54
N ASN A 24 -11.77 1.47 20.85
CA ASN A 24 -12.23 1.26 22.22
C ASN A 24 -11.81 -0.14 22.70
N ASP A 25 -11.03 -0.19 23.78
CA ASP A 25 -10.48 -1.41 24.40
C ASP A 25 -11.55 -2.39 24.91
N THR A 26 -12.81 -1.97 24.96
CA THR A 26 -13.96 -2.82 25.33
C THR A 26 -14.27 -3.86 24.24
N TYR A 27 -13.94 -3.57 22.99
CA TYR A 27 -14.23 -4.43 21.85
C TYR A 27 -12.98 -5.17 21.39
N GLY A 28 -13.09 -6.50 21.28
CA GLY A 28 -12.02 -7.33 20.76
C GLY A 28 -11.80 -7.13 19.26
N PRO A 29 -10.64 -7.52 18.72
CA PRO A 29 -10.38 -7.49 17.28
C PRO A 29 -11.33 -8.42 16.50
N ASP A 30 -11.78 -7.96 15.32
CA ASP A 30 -12.76 -8.66 14.47
C ASP A 30 -12.24 -8.93 13.05
N ILE A 31 -12.88 -9.87 12.34
CA ILE A 31 -12.66 -10.11 10.91
C ILE A 31 -13.86 -9.53 10.16
N LEU A 32 -13.68 -8.37 9.55
CA LEU A 32 -14.71 -7.67 8.78
C LEU A 32 -14.43 -7.68 7.27
N ASP A 33 -13.15 -7.75 6.90
CA ASP A 33 -12.73 -7.73 5.51
C ASP A 33 -12.70 -9.16 4.95
N ILE A 34 -13.35 -9.35 3.80
CA ILE A 34 -13.47 -10.63 3.10
C ILE A 34 -13.14 -10.46 1.62
N ALA A 35 -12.57 -11.49 1.00
CA ALA A 35 -12.36 -11.53 -0.44
C ALA A 35 -13.33 -12.52 -1.08
N LEU A 36 -14.05 -12.06 -2.12
CA LEU A 36 -14.93 -12.89 -2.94
C LEU A 36 -14.30 -13.10 -4.30
N MET A 37 -14.23 -14.35 -4.75
CA MET A 37 -13.63 -14.72 -6.04
C MET A 37 -14.62 -15.48 -6.90
N LYS A 38 -14.83 -15.06 -8.16
CA LYS A 38 -15.67 -15.75 -9.15
C LYS A 38 -14.97 -15.87 -10.48
N GLY A 39 -14.96 -17.07 -11.04
CA GLY A 39 -14.30 -17.33 -12.33
C GLY A 39 -12.78 -17.12 -12.32
N VAL A 40 -12.14 -17.09 -11.15
CA VAL A 40 -10.68 -16.90 -11.05
C VAL A 40 -9.97 -18.24 -11.20
N ALA A 41 -9.21 -18.39 -12.29
CA ALA A 41 -8.44 -19.61 -12.59
C ALA A 41 -7.08 -19.69 -11.87
N LEU A 42 -6.73 -18.70 -11.04
CA LEU A 42 -5.50 -18.67 -10.27
C LEU A 42 -5.69 -19.32 -8.90
N LYS A 43 -4.68 -20.04 -8.42
CA LYS A 43 -4.70 -20.66 -7.09
C LYS A 43 -4.34 -19.63 -6.02
N LEU A 44 -5.12 -19.59 -4.94
CA LEU A 44 -4.74 -18.86 -3.74
C LEU A 44 -3.45 -19.46 -3.16
N ARG A 45 -2.40 -18.65 -3.08
CA ARG A 45 -1.11 -19.06 -2.50
C ARG A 45 -1.06 -18.76 -1.01
N TYR A 46 -1.40 -17.54 -0.63
CA TYR A 46 -1.58 -17.15 0.76
C TYR A 46 -2.47 -15.92 0.86
N ILE A 47 -3.04 -15.74 2.04
CA ILE A 47 -3.73 -14.55 2.47
C ILE A 47 -3.22 -14.20 3.87
N VAL A 48 -2.81 -12.96 4.07
CA VAL A 48 -2.25 -12.48 5.34
C VAL A 48 -2.72 -11.06 5.59
N THR A 49 -2.80 -10.65 6.84
CA THR A 49 -3.03 -9.24 7.21
C THR A 49 -1.70 -8.54 7.48
N PHE A 50 -1.61 -7.26 7.13
CA PHE A 50 -0.44 -6.42 7.34
C PHE A 50 -0.74 -5.31 8.33
N GLN A 51 0.27 -4.93 9.12
CA GLN A 51 0.22 -3.74 9.98
C GLN A 51 1.18 -2.71 9.43
N CYS A 52 0.80 -2.11 8.30
CA CYS A 52 1.65 -1.15 7.58
C CYS A 52 0.97 0.21 7.37
N LEU A 53 -0.32 0.33 7.67
CA LEU A 53 -1.09 1.57 7.54
C LEU A 53 -1.61 2.00 8.91
N ASN A 54 -1.78 3.31 9.09
CA ASN A 54 -2.36 3.90 10.30
C ASN A 54 -3.90 3.92 10.23
N SER A 55 -4.50 2.75 10.05
CA SER A 55 -5.95 2.54 10.07
C SER A 55 -6.28 1.56 11.20
N ASP A 56 -7.48 1.71 11.75
CA ASP A 56 -8.16 0.70 12.56
C ASP A 56 -8.38 -0.63 11.80
N HIS A 57 -8.34 -0.61 10.46
CA HIS A 57 -8.27 -1.80 9.64
C HIS A 57 -6.82 -2.21 9.31
N ARG A 58 -6.56 -3.52 9.37
CA ARG A 58 -5.33 -4.16 8.85
C ARG A 58 -5.54 -4.57 7.40
N PRO A 59 -4.77 -4.03 6.45
CA PRO A 59 -4.83 -4.43 5.05
C PRO A 59 -4.69 -5.94 4.85
N VAL A 60 -5.50 -6.49 3.95
CA VAL A 60 -5.45 -7.89 3.55
C VAL A 60 -4.61 -8.01 2.28
N LEU A 61 -3.48 -8.72 2.35
CA LEU A 61 -2.71 -9.10 1.17
C LEU A 61 -3.07 -10.52 0.75
N MET A 62 -3.59 -10.64 -0.48
CA MET A 62 -3.87 -11.91 -1.11
C MET A 62 -2.91 -12.14 -2.27
N ARG A 63 -2.19 -13.26 -2.26
CA ARG A 63 -1.35 -13.68 -3.40
C ARG A 63 -2.04 -14.79 -4.17
N LEU A 64 -2.34 -14.51 -5.42
CA LEU A 64 -2.80 -15.50 -6.39
C LEU A 64 -1.65 -15.89 -7.32
N GLY A 65 -1.61 -17.15 -7.74
CA GLY A 65 -0.57 -17.61 -8.66
C GLY A 65 -1.03 -18.77 -9.55
N SER A 66 -0.43 -18.84 -10.74
CA SER A 66 -0.56 -19.97 -11.67
C SER A 66 0.00 -21.25 -11.05
N LEU A 67 -0.53 -22.42 -11.42
CA LEU A 67 0.05 -23.73 -11.07
C LEU A 67 1.40 -23.97 -11.78
N ALA A 68 1.66 -23.24 -12.87
CA ALA A 68 2.91 -23.35 -13.61
C ALA A 68 4.08 -22.97 -12.70
N ALA A 69 4.95 -23.95 -12.46
CA ALA A 69 6.28 -23.72 -11.93
C ALA A 69 7.00 -22.67 -12.80
N ASP A 70 7.86 -21.89 -12.14
CA ASP A 70 8.93 -21.13 -12.80
C ASP A 70 8.56 -19.81 -13.49
N TYR A 71 7.83 -18.93 -12.80
CA TYR A 71 8.12 -17.51 -13.00
C TYR A 71 9.35 -17.14 -12.16
N PRO A 72 10.39 -16.50 -12.73
CA PRO A 72 11.46 -15.94 -11.92
C PRO A 72 10.85 -15.04 -10.84
N PRO A 73 11.48 -14.91 -9.65
CA PRO A 73 11.00 -14.00 -8.62
C PRO A 73 10.77 -12.65 -9.29
N SER A 74 9.52 -12.16 -9.27
CA SER A 74 9.23 -10.79 -9.67
C SER A 74 10.22 -9.90 -8.93
N MET A 75 11.09 -9.20 -9.65
CA MET A 75 12.10 -8.32 -9.07
C MET A 75 11.38 -7.38 -8.08
N LYS A 76 11.59 -7.61 -6.78
CA LYS A 76 11.05 -6.73 -5.75
C LYS A 76 12.08 -5.62 -5.59
N ILE A 77 11.75 -4.44 -6.10
CA ILE A 77 12.51 -3.23 -5.78
C ILE A 77 12.19 -2.92 -4.30
N ILE A 78 13.14 -3.20 -3.42
CA ILE A 78 13.06 -2.82 -2.00
C ILE A 78 13.81 -1.49 -1.89
N ILE A 79 13.07 -0.39 -1.74
CA ILE A 79 13.64 0.93 -1.50
C ILE A 79 14.02 1.01 -0.01
N ASN A 80 15.28 1.35 0.29
CA ASN A 80 15.70 1.64 1.65
C ASN A 80 15.20 3.03 2.05
N TRP A 81 13.99 3.09 2.61
CA TRP A 81 13.34 4.33 3.03
C TRP A 81 14.14 5.13 4.07
N GLN A 82 14.93 4.46 4.92
CA GLN A 82 15.78 5.15 5.89
C GLN A 82 16.90 5.93 5.20
N LYS A 83 17.54 5.33 4.18
CA LYS A 83 18.56 6.02 3.37
C LYS A 83 17.94 7.20 2.59
N VAL A 84 16.75 7.00 2.01
CA VAL A 84 16.03 8.06 1.31
C VAL A 84 15.65 9.22 2.25
N SER A 85 15.20 8.93 3.47
CA SER A 85 14.87 9.96 4.47
C SER A 85 16.08 10.82 4.83
N VAL A 86 17.23 10.18 5.11
CA VAL A 86 18.47 10.91 5.42
C VAL A 86 18.91 11.76 4.24
N ALA A 87 18.85 11.22 3.02
CA ALA A 87 19.23 11.97 1.82
C ALA A 87 18.27 13.14 1.51
N LEU A 88 16.96 13.00 1.83
CA LEU A 88 16.00 14.10 1.75
C LEU A 88 16.27 15.20 2.78
N GLU A 89 16.78 14.85 3.97
CA GLU A 89 17.16 15.82 5.00
C GLU A 89 18.49 16.53 4.69
N GLU A 90 19.45 15.83 4.06
CA GLU A 90 20.79 16.35 3.75
C GLU A 90 20.83 17.23 2.48
N ILE A 91 19.94 17.00 1.51
CA ILE A 91 19.92 17.79 0.26
C ILE A 91 19.24 19.14 0.51
N ASP A 92 20.02 20.18 0.28
CA ASP A 92 19.76 21.58 0.57
C ASP A 92 18.28 22.01 0.48
N THR A 93 17.78 22.48 1.61
CA THR A 93 16.45 23.09 1.83
C THR A 93 16.12 24.22 0.87
N SER A 94 17.11 24.82 0.17
CA SER A 94 16.91 25.96 -0.73
C SER A 94 15.88 25.72 -1.83
N ILE A 95 15.76 24.50 -2.37
CA ILE A 95 14.76 24.14 -3.38
C ILE A 95 13.35 24.03 -2.75
N LEU A 96 13.23 23.46 -1.56
CA LEU A 96 11.93 23.38 -0.88
C LEU A 96 11.49 24.75 -0.33
N ASN A 97 12.44 25.62 0.00
CA ASN A 97 12.18 26.99 0.44
C ASN A 97 11.57 27.88 -0.67
N SER A 98 11.64 27.47 -1.94
CA SER A 98 10.95 28.16 -3.03
C SER A 98 9.47 27.78 -3.15
N ILE A 99 8.99 26.79 -2.40
CA ILE A 99 7.57 26.43 -2.34
C ILE A 99 6.87 27.46 -1.44
N PRO A 100 5.90 28.23 -1.96
CA PRO A 100 5.21 29.23 -1.16
C PRO A 100 4.35 28.57 -0.08
N ASN A 101 4.35 29.16 1.13
CA ASN A 101 3.53 28.70 2.26
C ASN A 101 2.02 28.85 2.03
N ASN A 102 1.62 29.71 1.08
CA ASN A 102 0.24 29.93 0.71
C ASN A 102 0.03 29.52 -0.75
N ILE A 103 -0.71 28.43 -0.96
CA ILE A 103 -1.08 27.92 -2.29
C ILE A 103 -2.49 28.44 -2.58
N ALA A 104 -2.59 29.49 -3.39
CA ALA A 104 -3.86 30.20 -3.63
C ALA A 104 -4.44 29.92 -5.02
N SER A 105 -3.66 29.37 -5.93
CA SER A 105 -4.05 29.12 -7.32
C SER A 105 -3.63 27.74 -7.82
N THR A 106 -4.19 27.32 -8.95
CA THR A 106 -3.77 26.09 -9.65
C THR A 106 -2.33 26.17 -10.14
N ASP A 107 -1.87 27.35 -10.54
CA ASP A 107 -0.49 27.56 -10.98
C ASP A 107 0.50 27.40 -9.81
N ASP A 108 0.11 27.84 -8.61
CA ASP A 108 0.90 27.59 -7.39
C ASP A 108 0.97 26.10 -7.05
N ILE A 109 -0.12 25.34 -7.27
CA ILE A 109 -0.15 23.89 -7.10
C ILE A 109 0.84 23.23 -8.07
N ASP A 110 0.75 23.56 -9.36
CA ASP A 110 1.61 22.97 -10.38
C ASP A 110 3.09 23.30 -10.13
N SER A 111 3.39 24.54 -9.71
CA SER A 111 4.73 24.98 -9.34
C SER A 111 5.26 24.23 -8.11
N ALA A 112 4.45 24.08 -7.07
CA ALA A 112 4.83 23.34 -5.86
C ALA A 112 5.09 21.85 -6.15
N ILE A 113 4.21 21.21 -6.95
CA ILE A 113 4.37 19.82 -7.39
C ILE A 113 5.65 19.66 -8.21
N GLY A 114 5.91 20.57 -9.16
CA GLY A 114 7.11 20.55 -9.99
C GLY A 114 8.38 20.66 -9.14
N THR A 115 8.38 21.57 -8.17
CA THR A 115 9.50 21.79 -7.25
C THR A 115 9.77 20.55 -6.39
N LEU A 116 8.73 19.99 -5.77
CA LEU A 116 8.85 18.78 -4.94
C LEU A 116 9.31 17.58 -5.76
N THR A 117 8.77 17.40 -6.96
CA THR A 117 9.14 16.30 -7.87
C THR A 117 10.60 16.39 -8.27
N SER A 118 11.09 17.60 -8.60
CA SER A 118 12.49 17.78 -8.94
C SER A 118 13.42 17.48 -7.77
N HIS A 119 13.05 17.89 -6.55
CA HIS A 119 13.81 17.59 -5.35
C HIS A 119 13.91 16.07 -5.11
N ILE A 120 12.78 15.35 -5.11
CA ILE A 120 12.75 13.89 -4.93
C ILE A 120 13.59 13.19 -6.00
N ARG A 121 13.47 13.61 -7.27
CA ARG A 121 14.25 13.03 -8.36
C ARG A 121 15.76 13.20 -8.12
N THR A 122 16.21 14.39 -7.74
CA THR A 122 17.62 14.64 -7.43
C THR A 122 18.12 13.76 -6.28
N VAL A 123 17.30 13.59 -5.23
CA VAL A 123 17.64 12.72 -4.09
C VAL A 123 17.71 11.25 -4.49
N VAL A 124 16.80 10.79 -5.33
CA VAL A 124 16.80 9.41 -5.84
C VAL A 124 18.02 9.17 -6.73
N GLU A 125 18.33 10.10 -7.63
CA GLU A 125 19.50 10.01 -8.52
C GLU A 125 20.84 10.05 -7.76
N SER A 126 20.93 10.80 -6.65
CA SER A 126 22.14 10.83 -5.81
C SER A 126 22.28 9.63 -4.87
N SER A 127 21.20 8.90 -4.63
CA SER A 127 21.15 7.77 -3.68
C SER A 127 21.39 6.40 -4.33
N LEU A 128 21.38 6.33 -5.66
CA LEU A 128 21.67 5.15 -6.50
C LEU A 128 23.17 4.97 -6.71
#